data_AF-A0A549SNY3-F1
#
_entry.id   AF-A0A549SNY3-F1
#
_cell.length_a   1.000
_cell.length_b   1.000
_cell.length_c   1.000
_cell.angle_alpha   90.00
_cell.angle_beta   90.00
_cell.angle_gamma   90.00
#
_symmetry.space_group_name_H-M   'P 1'
#
loop_
_entity.id
_entity.type
_entity.pdbx_description
1 polymer ?
#
loop_
_entity_poly.entity_id
_entity_poly.type
_entity_poly.pdbx_seq_one_letter_code
_entity_poly.pdbx_strand_id
1 'polypeptide(L)' 'MTDAVKKLKDLGDGSYADVVSTVDWPGQWDYLENTYSGTNLTQAVYKIGGSGGTIIGTLTMTYDASGNLLTVTRS' A
#
# COMPACT_ATOMS: atom_id res chain seq x y z
N MET A 1 16.46 13.10 23.41
CA MET A 1 15.33 12.20 23.71
C MET A 1 14.17 13.03 24.23
N THR A 2 13.04 12.98 23.54
CA THR A 2 11.80 13.67 23.95
C THR A 2 11.29 13.11 25.28
N ASP A 3 10.54 13.90 26.04
CA ASP A 3 10.15 13.56 27.43
C ASP A 3 9.25 12.32 27.55
N ALA A 4 8.61 11.90 26.46
CA ALA A 4 7.89 10.63 26.38
C ALA A 4 8.81 9.42 26.58
N VAL A 5 10.01 9.45 25.99
CA VAL A 5 11.00 8.35 26.09
C VAL A 5 11.57 8.25 27.50
N LYS A 6 11.66 9.37 28.22
CA LYS A 6 12.11 9.38 29.62
C LYS A 6 11.09 8.76 30.58
N LYS A 7 9.78 8.80 30.30
CA LYS A 7 8.76 8.23 31.19
C LYS A 7 8.68 6.69 31.10
N LEU A 8 9.04 6.11 29.96
CA LEU A 8 9.06 4.65 29.77
C LEU A 8 10.16 3.96 30.57
N LYS A 9 11.34 4.59 30.67
CA LYS A 9 12.49 4.04 31.41
C LYS A 9 12.32 4.08 32.93
N ASP A 10 11.38 4.87 33.43
CA ASP A 10 11.12 5.07 34.86
C ASP A 10 9.89 4.25 35.33
N LEU A 11 9.38 3.31 34.51
CA LEU A 11 8.28 2.42 34.89
C LEU A 11 8.73 1.42 35.97
N GLY A 12 7.97 1.35 37.07
CA GLY A 12 8.18 0.37 38.15
C GLY A 12 7.64 -1.02 37.79
N ASP A 13 8.00 -2.01 38.61
CA ASP A 13 7.51 -3.39 38.45
C ASP A 13 5.97 -3.46 38.49
N GLY A 14 5.40 -4.28 37.61
CA GLY A 14 3.95 -4.42 37.43
C GLY A 14 3.24 -3.24 36.73
N SER A 15 3.97 -2.21 36.27
CA SER A 15 3.39 -1.09 35.50
C SER A 15 3.47 -1.32 33.99
N TYR A 16 2.49 -0.82 33.25
CA TYR A 16 2.43 -0.91 31.80
C TYR A 16 2.27 0.47 31.16
N ALA A 17 2.86 0.67 29.99
CA ALA A 17 2.56 1.78 29.11
C ALA A 17 1.92 1.24 27.83
N ASP A 18 0.78 1.81 27.45
CA ASP A 18 0.18 1.54 26.15
C ASP A 18 0.95 2.28 25.07
N VAL A 19 1.64 1.52 24.22
CA VAL A 19 2.34 2.07 23.07
C VAL A 19 1.45 1.83 21.86
N VAL A 20 0.63 2.84 21.53
CA VAL A 20 -0.02 2.90 20.22
C VAL A 20 1.04 3.28 19.20
N SER A 21 1.77 2.29 18.70
CA SER A 21 2.53 2.45 17.47
C SER A 21 1.54 2.38 16.31
N THR A 22 1.28 3.50 15.63
CA THR A 22 0.80 3.43 14.25
C THR A 22 1.93 2.79 13.45
N VAL A 23 1.91 1.46 13.34
CA VAL A 23 2.74 0.78 12.36
C VAL A 23 2.03 1.06 11.05
N ASP A 24 2.42 2.16 10.39
CA ASP A 24 2.32 2.21 8.95
C ASP A 24 3.15 1.04 8.48
N TRP A 25 2.51 -0.11 8.31
CA TRP A 25 3.05 -1.11 7.42
C TRP A 25 3.21 -0.35 6.12
N PRO A 26 4.42 -0.17 5.58
CA PRO A 26 4.54 0.25 4.21
C PRO A 26 4.10 -0.96 3.38
N GLY A 27 2.80 -1.27 3.37
CA GLY A 27 2.18 -1.78 2.18
C GLY A 27 2.61 -0.79 1.11
N GLN A 28 3.32 -1.27 0.08
CA GLN A 28 3.79 -0.41 -1.01
C GLN A 28 2.65 0.45 -1.60
N TRP A 29 1.40 0.08 -1.33
CA TRP A 29 0.16 0.74 -1.70
C TRP A 29 -0.94 0.31 -0.70
N ASP A 30 -1.96 1.15 -0.54
CA ASP A 30 -3.18 0.90 0.23
C ASP A 30 -4.44 0.91 -0.64
N TYR A 31 -4.28 1.20 -1.93
CA TYR A 31 -5.36 1.23 -2.91
C TYR A 31 -4.91 0.70 -4.28
N LEU A 32 -5.83 0.00 -4.95
CA LEU A 32 -5.65 -0.54 -6.29
C LEU A 32 -6.84 -0.15 -7.16
N GLU A 33 -6.56 0.53 -8.28
CA GLU A 33 -7.55 0.87 -9.30
C GLU A 33 -7.37 -0.02 -10.52
N ASN A 34 -8.44 -0.67 -10.97
CA ASN A 34 -8.41 -1.59 -12.11
C ASN A 34 -9.26 -1.05 -13.26
N THR A 35 -8.68 -1.01 -14.46
CA THR A 35 -9.41 -0.70 -15.69
C THR A 35 -9.59 -1.98 -16.51
N TYR A 36 -10.81 -2.21 -16.99
CA TYR A 36 -11.16 -3.37 -17.79
C TYR A 36 -11.61 -2.97 -19.19
N SER A 37 -11.30 -3.82 -20.17
CA SER A 37 -11.94 -3.82 -21.48
C SER A 37 -12.64 -5.16 -21.66
N GLY A 38 -13.98 -5.15 -21.59
CA GLY A 38 -14.75 -6.39 -21.48
C GLY A 38 -14.38 -7.16 -20.21
N THR A 39 -13.93 -8.40 -20.38
CA THR A 39 -13.49 -9.28 -19.27
C THR A 39 -12.00 -9.16 -18.93
N ASN A 40 -11.22 -8.46 -19.76
CA ASN A 40 -9.76 -8.40 -19.61
C ASN A 40 -9.35 -7.17 -18.79
N LEU A 41 -8.50 -7.39 -17.78
CA LEU A 41 -7.86 -6.32 -17.01
C LEU A 41 -6.76 -5.67 -17.85
N THR A 42 -6.93 -4.42 -18.26
CA THR A 42 -5.97 -3.73 -19.14
C THR A 42 -5.02 -2.81 -18.38
N GLN A 43 -5.39 -2.39 -17.17
CA GLN A 43 -4.55 -1.55 -16.33
C GLN A 43 -4.79 -1.79 -14.85
N ALA A 44 -3.71 -1.75 -14.06
CA ALA A 44 -3.74 -1.73 -12.60
C ALA A 44 -2.90 -0.54 -12.09
N VAL A 45 -3.51 0.35 -11.32
CA VAL A 45 -2.86 1.54 -10.74
C VAL A 45 -2.77 1.37 -9.22
N TYR A 46 -1.55 1.32 -8.71
CA TYR A 46 -1.25 1.23 -7.29
C TYR A 46 -1.12 2.62 -6.68
N LYS A 47 -1.78 2.87 -5.54
CA LYS A 47 -1.73 4.17 -4.84
C LYS A 47 -1.46 4.02 -3.34
N ILE A 48 -0.87 5.06 -2.75
CA ILE A 48 -0.78 5.27 -1.29
C ILE A 48 -1.62 6.50 -0.93
N GLY A 49 -2.46 6.39 0.10
CA GLY A 49 -3.37 7.44 0.53
C GLY A 49 -4.80 7.26 0.00
N GLY A 50 -5.20 6.03 -0.33
CA GLY A 50 -6.54 5.72 -0.82
C GLY A 50 -6.77 6.07 -2.29
N SER A 51 -8.04 6.20 -2.69
CA SER A 51 -8.43 6.38 -4.11
C SER A 51 -7.93 7.68 -4.74
N GLY A 52 -7.82 8.75 -3.93
CA GLY A 52 -7.21 10.03 -4.31
C GLY A 52 -5.72 10.13 -3.97
N GLY A 53 -5.12 9.01 -3.57
CA GLY A 53 -3.72 8.93 -3.15
C GLY A 53 -2.71 9.09 -4.29
N THR A 54 -1.44 9.12 -3.91
CA THR A 54 -0.32 9.21 -4.86
C THR A 54 -0.16 7.90 -5.61
N ILE A 55 -0.05 7.96 -6.94
CA ILE A 55 0.24 6.80 -7.77
C ILE A 55 1.72 6.42 -7.59
N ILE A 56 1.96 5.15 -7.26
CA ILE A 56 3.31 4.60 -7.03
C ILE A 56 3.69 3.52 -8.06
N GLY A 57 2.77 3.19 -8.96
CA GLY A 57 3.06 2.39 -10.14
C GLY A 57 1.80 2.12 -10.96
N THR A 58 1.99 2.06 -12.26
CA THR A 58 0.94 1.65 -13.20
C THR A 58 1.42 0.43 -13.97
N LEU A 59 0.62 -0.62 -13.99
CA LEU A 59 0.80 -1.76 -14.88
C LEU A 59 -0.17 -1.62 -16.07
N THR A 60 0.36 -1.79 -17.27
CA THR A 60 -0.44 -1.88 -18.51
C THR A 60 -0.32 -3.27 -19.09
N MET A 61 -1.45 -3.90 -19.40
CA MET A 61 -1.54 -5.25 -19.91
C MET A 61 -2.04 -5.24 -21.36
N THR A 62 -1.45 -6.05 -22.23
CA THR A 62 -1.93 -6.27 -23.61
C THR A 62 -2.31 -7.73 -23.83
N TYR A 63 -3.27 -7.95 -24.73
CA TYR A 63 -3.84 -9.27 -25.00
C TYR A 63 -3.89 -9.53 -26.50
N ASP A 64 -3.86 -10.80 -26.88
CA ASP A 64 -4.18 -11.21 -28.24
C ASP A 64 -5.71 -11.23 -28.48
N ALA A 65 -6.11 -11.56 -29.71
CA ALA A 65 -7.52 -11.63 -30.10
C ALA A 65 -8.30 -12.78 -29.41
N SER A 66 -7.61 -13.76 -28.83
CA SER A 66 -8.22 -14.86 -28.08
C SER A 66 -8.31 -14.57 -26.58
N GLY A 67 -7.82 -13.40 -26.14
CA GLY A 67 -7.81 -13.00 -24.73
C GLY A 67 -6.63 -13.55 -23.93
N ASN A 68 -5.56 -14.02 -24.59
CA ASN A 68 -4.33 -14.40 -23.89
C ASN A 68 -3.48 -13.17 -23.58
N LEU A 69 -2.96 -13.08 -22.35
CA LEU A 69 -2.08 -12.00 -21.93
C LEU A 69 -0.74 -12.10 -22.68
N LEU A 70 -0.34 -11.02 -23.36
CA LEU A 70 0.91 -10.94 -24.13
C LEU A 70 2.01 -10.19 -23.38
N THR A 71 1.69 -9.03 -22.80
CA THR A 71 2.68 -8.19 -22.12
C THR A 71 2.13 -7.57 -20.85
N VAL A 72 3.02 -7.33 -19.90
CA VAL A 72 2.79 -6.46 -18.73
C VAL A 72 3.93 -5.46 -18.65
N THR A 73 3.61 -4.17 -18.75
CA THR A 73 4.60 -3.09 -18.67
C THR A 73 4.35 -2.25 -17.44
N ARG A 74 5.39 -1.99 -16.64
CA ARG A 74 5.35 -1.09 -15.49
C ARG A 74 5.88 0.30 -15.87
N SER A 75 5.17 1.35 -15.45
CA SER A 75 5.62 2.75 -15.48
C SER A 75 5.43 3.40 -14.11
#